data_AF-A0A938D1J1-F1
#
_entry.id   AF-A0A938D1J1-F1
#
_cell.length_a   1.000
_cell.length_b   1.000
_cell.length_c   1.000
_cell.angle_alpha   90.00
_cell.angle_beta   90.00
_cell.angle_gamma   90.00
#
_symmetry.space_group_name_H-M   'P 1'
#
loop_
_entity.id
_entity.type
_entity.pdbx_description
1 polymer ?
#
loop_
_entity_poly.entity_id
_entity_poly.type
_entity_poly.pdbx_seq_one_letter_code
_entity_poly.pdbx_strand_id
1 'polypeptide(L)'
;HPLVVYLDNAAILDPDLPARLDALQARGLPVILTVGLPDMARPQTGHKPTQRRVDLLAIEQNAWVLAARDPRCVVMATRTEIDWAVKRGQMMVWAPSKLVLDAVDGPHSREPVALALWLAETMAAERLIVHGTVALPAGSRVQVEKA
;
A
#
# COMPACT_ATOMS: atom_id res chain seq x y z
N HIS A 1 -6.97 -14.12 -6.28
CA HIS A 1 -6.95 -12.95 -5.39
C HIS A 1 -5.55 -12.37 -5.35
N PRO A 2 -5.35 -11.05 -5.20
CA PRO A 2 -4.01 -10.45 -5.17
C PRO A 2 -3.30 -10.70 -3.84
N LEU A 3 -1.98 -10.53 -3.84
CA LEU A 3 -1.22 -10.23 -2.63
C LEU A 3 -1.28 -8.72 -2.39
N VAL A 4 -1.53 -8.31 -1.16
CA VAL A 4 -1.25 -6.95 -0.72
C VAL A 4 0.03 -6.97 0.09
N VAL A 5 0.96 -6.09 -0.23
CA VAL A 5 2.28 -6.06 0.39
C VAL A 5 2.52 -4.67 0.96
N TYR A 6 2.86 -4.59 2.23
CA TYR A 6 3.24 -3.35 2.88
C TYR A 6 4.77 -3.26 2.98
N LEU A 7 5.33 -2.15 2.52
CA LEU A 7 6.75 -1.81 2.65
C LEU A 7 6.89 -0.55 3.51
N ASP A 8 7.64 -0.64 4.62
CA ASP A 8 8.09 0.55 5.33
C ASP A 8 9.26 1.25 4.59
N ASN A 9 9.70 2.40 5.10
CA ASN A 9 10.75 3.18 4.45
C ASN A 9 12.08 2.43 4.38
N ALA A 10 12.41 1.63 5.40
CA ALA A 10 13.61 0.80 5.38
C ALA A 10 13.54 -0.24 4.26
N ALA A 11 12.40 -0.93 4.09
CA ALA A 11 12.20 -1.89 3.02
C ALA A 11 12.20 -1.25 1.62
N ILE A 12 11.68 -0.04 1.48
CA ILE A 12 11.76 0.73 0.21
C ILE A 12 13.22 1.10 -0.09
N LEU A 13 13.99 1.49 0.92
CA LEU A 13 15.38 1.95 0.78
C LEU A 13 16.39 0.80 0.61
N ASP A 14 16.04 -0.40 1.06
CA ASP A 14 16.89 -1.59 1.02
C ASP A 14 17.46 -1.87 -0.40
N PRO A 15 18.78 -2.08 -0.54
CA PRO A 15 19.38 -2.53 -1.80
C PRO A 15 18.81 -3.85 -2.34
N ASP A 16 18.26 -4.71 -1.47
CA ASP A 16 17.67 -6.01 -1.84
C ASP A 16 16.21 -5.89 -2.33
N LEU A 17 15.66 -4.67 -2.43
CA LEU A 17 14.30 -4.45 -2.93
C LEU A 17 14.01 -5.17 -4.27
N PRO A 18 14.88 -5.14 -5.31
CA PRO A 18 14.59 -5.83 -6.57
C PRO A 18 14.40 -7.34 -6.40
N ALA A 19 15.25 -8.01 -5.61
CA ALA A 19 15.15 -9.45 -5.36
C ALA A 19 13.89 -9.79 -4.54
N ARG A 20 13.52 -8.93 -3.60
CA ARG A 20 12.27 -9.05 -2.85
C ARG A 20 11.05 -8.96 -3.77
N LEU A 21 11.05 -8.02 -4.72
CA LEU A 21 10.00 -7.88 -5.73
C LEU A 21 9.95 -9.10 -6.67
N ASP A 22 11.11 -9.66 -7.05
CA ASP A 22 11.20 -10.89 -7.84
C ASP A 22 10.57 -12.08 -7.10
N ALA A 23 10.87 -12.23 -5.81
CA ALA A 23 10.30 -13.30 -4.98
C ALA A 23 8.77 -13.18 -4.85
N LEU A 24 8.25 -11.96 -4.72
CA LEU A 24 6.80 -11.70 -4.71
C LEU A 24 6.16 -12.05 -6.04
N GLN A 25 6.78 -11.65 -7.15
CA GLN A 25 6.28 -11.93 -8.50
C GLN A 25 6.33 -13.43 -8.83
N ALA A 26 7.34 -14.15 -8.35
CA ALA A 26 7.49 -15.59 -8.52
C ALA A 26 6.38 -16.41 -7.84
N ARG A 27 5.61 -15.82 -6.91
CA ARG A 27 4.41 -16.45 -6.34
C ARG A 27 3.27 -16.61 -7.35
N GLY A 28 3.35 -15.98 -8.53
CA GLY A 28 2.37 -16.12 -9.60
C GLY A 28 1.01 -15.46 -9.31
N LEU A 29 0.94 -14.60 -8.29
CA LEU A 29 -0.24 -13.83 -7.92
C LEU A 29 -0.05 -12.35 -8.29
N PRO A 30 -1.12 -11.61 -8.63
CA PRO A 30 -1.04 -10.16 -8.79
C PRO A 30 -0.60 -9.50 -7.48
N VAL A 31 0.22 -8.45 -7.54
CA VAL A 31 0.81 -7.81 -6.34
C VAL A 31 0.42 -6.35 -6.26
N ILE A 32 -0.20 -5.96 -5.15
CA ILE A 32 -0.52 -4.57 -4.82
C ILE A 32 0.44 -4.13 -3.71
N LEU A 33 1.40 -3.28 -4.06
CA LEU A 33 2.34 -2.67 -3.13
C LEU A 33 1.68 -1.47 -2.44
N THR A 34 1.85 -1.40 -1.13
CA THR A 34 1.39 -0.33 -0.25
C THR A 34 2.58 0.15 0.58
N VAL A 35 2.56 1.42 0.97
CA VAL A 35 3.71 2.05 1.63
C VAL A 35 3.29 2.84 2.86
N GLY A 36 4.27 3.12 3.71
CA GLY A 36 4.13 4.01 4.86
C GLY A 36 4.10 5.50 4.52
N LEU A 37 4.08 6.32 5.56
CA LEU A 37 4.38 7.74 5.45
C LEU A 37 5.88 7.92 5.16
N PRO A 38 6.26 8.93 4.35
CA PRO A 38 7.67 9.26 4.14
C PRO A 38 8.27 9.89 5.41
N ASP A 39 9.58 9.74 5.60
CA ASP A 39 10.34 10.35 6.71
C ASP A 39 10.61 11.84 6.44
N MET A 40 9.54 12.62 6.27
CA MET A 40 9.59 14.06 6.05
C MET A 40 8.51 14.80 6.83
N ALA A 41 8.77 16.07 7.10
CA ALA A 41 7.78 16.96 7.67
C ALA A 41 6.59 17.11 6.71
N ARG A 42 5.38 17.10 7.27
CA ARG A 42 4.12 17.27 6.55
C ARG A 42 3.39 18.50 7.11
N PRO A 43 2.68 19.27 6.27
CA PRO A 43 1.84 20.37 6.75
C PRO A 43 0.89 19.94 7.87
N GLN A 44 0.77 20.78 8.90
CA GLN A 44 -0.17 20.60 10.00
C GLN A 44 -1.30 21.61 9.82
N THR A 45 -2.48 21.15 9.41
CA THR A 45 -3.58 22.05 9.02
C THR A 45 -4.40 22.54 10.21
N GLY A 46 -4.26 21.91 11.38
CA GLY A 46 -5.11 22.15 12.54
C GLY A 46 -6.55 21.62 12.41
N HIS A 47 -6.93 21.03 11.27
CA HIS A 47 -8.30 20.59 11.02
C HIS A 47 -8.33 19.13 10.51
N LYS A 48 -9.02 18.25 11.26
CA LYS A 48 -8.96 16.78 11.05
C LYS A 48 -9.27 16.33 9.61
N PRO A 49 -10.32 16.82 8.91
CA PRO A 49 -10.60 16.46 7.52
C PRO A 49 -9.53 16.87 6.50
N THR A 50 -8.89 18.02 6.70
CA THR A 50 -7.83 18.50 5.79
C THR A 50 -6.50 17.83 6.11
N GLN A 51 -6.22 17.54 7.39
CA GLN A 51 -5.05 16.76 7.78
C GLN A 51 -5.08 15.35 7.16
N ARG A 52 -6.24 14.68 7.16
CA ARG A 52 -6.38 13.36 6.53
C ARG A 52 -6.00 13.38 5.04
N ARG A 53 -6.33 14.46 4.31
CA ARG A 53 -5.94 14.61 2.90
C ARG A 53 -4.43 14.83 2.75
N VAL A 54 -3.83 15.66 3.61
CA VAL A 54 -2.37 15.85 3.64
C VAL A 54 -1.65 14.52 3.92
N ASP A 55 -2.14 13.73 4.87
CA ASP A 55 -1.54 12.46 5.24
C ASP A 55 -1.65 11.43 4.10
N LEU A 56 -2.80 11.35 3.43
CA LEU A 56 -2.98 10.47 2.26
C LEU A 56 -2.07 10.88 1.09
N LEU A 57 -1.97 12.18 0.81
CA LEU A 57 -1.06 12.70 -0.23
C LEU A 57 0.41 12.43 0.12
N ALA A 58 0.78 12.45 1.40
CA ALA A 58 2.12 12.08 1.82
C ALA A 58 2.42 10.59 1.57
N ILE A 59 1.46 9.70 1.81
CA ILE A 59 1.60 8.28 1.45
C ILE A 59 1.77 8.13 -0.07
N GLU A 60 1.03 8.91 -0.88
CA GLU A 60 1.20 8.92 -2.34
C GLU A 60 2.58 9.42 -2.77
N GLN A 61 3.14 10.44 -2.11
CA GLN A 61 4.53 10.86 -2.36
C GLN A 61 5.50 9.69 -2.12
N ASN A 62 5.30 8.91 -1.06
CA ASN A 62 6.14 7.75 -0.79
C ASN A 62 5.92 6.61 -1.81
N ALA A 63 4.71 6.49 -2.36
CA ALA A 63 4.44 5.56 -3.46
C ALA A 63 5.25 5.92 -4.70
N TRP A 64 5.41 7.22 -4.99
CA TRP A 64 6.30 7.70 -6.06
C TRP A 64 7.79 7.46 -5.77
N VAL A 65 8.21 7.54 -4.50
CA VAL A 65 9.58 7.16 -4.10
C VAL A 65 9.83 5.69 -4.41
N LEU A 66 8.91 4.78 -4.06
CA LEU A 66 9.00 3.36 -4.41
C LEU A 66 8.97 3.16 -5.94
N ALA A 67 8.09 3.86 -6.65
CA ALA A 67 7.99 3.78 -8.12
C ALA A 67 9.29 4.12 -8.85
N ALA A 68 10.07 5.05 -8.30
CA ALA A 68 11.37 5.42 -8.85
C ALA A 68 12.46 4.34 -8.66
N ARG A 69 12.21 3.32 -7.82
CA ARG A 69 13.20 2.27 -7.50
C ARG A 69 13.16 1.09 -8.44
N ASP A 70 12.03 0.80 -9.05
CA ASP A 70 11.87 -0.34 -9.95
C ASP A 70 10.77 -0.06 -11.00
N PRO A 71 11.02 -0.30 -12.31
CA PRO A 71 10.06 -0.02 -13.38
C PRO A 71 8.74 -0.80 -13.28
N ARG A 72 8.66 -1.87 -12.49
CA ARG A 72 7.42 -2.62 -12.22
C ARG A 72 6.47 -1.88 -11.28
N CYS A 73 6.99 -0.93 -10.50
CA CYS A 73 6.24 -0.21 -9.47
C CYS A 73 5.42 0.95 -10.07
N VAL A 74 4.45 0.62 -10.93
CA VAL A 74 3.56 1.61 -11.55
C VAL A 74 2.49 2.05 -10.55
N VAL A 75 2.38 3.36 -10.30
CA VAL A 75 1.41 3.93 -9.35
C VAL A 75 0.02 4.01 -9.97
N MET A 76 -1.00 3.52 -9.25
CA MET A 76 -2.42 3.71 -9.62
C MET A 76 -3.27 4.02 -8.40
N ALA A 77 -4.39 4.74 -8.61
CA ALA A 77 -5.13 5.37 -7.51
C ALA A 77 -6.59 4.90 -7.40
N THR A 78 -7.17 4.40 -8.48
CA THR A 78 -8.61 4.10 -8.55
C THR A 78 -8.90 2.61 -8.46
N ARG A 79 -10.12 2.28 -8.00
CA ARG A 79 -10.60 0.89 -7.99
C ARG A 79 -10.51 0.24 -9.36
N THR A 80 -10.93 0.95 -10.41
CA THR A 80 -10.94 0.44 -11.78
C THR A 80 -9.53 0.11 -12.29
N GLU A 81 -8.55 0.97 -12.03
CA GLU A 81 -7.15 0.73 -12.41
C GLU A 81 -6.57 -0.48 -11.66
N ILE A 82 -6.81 -0.56 -10.34
CA ILE A 82 -6.34 -1.67 -9.51
C ILE A 82 -6.97 -2.99 -9.98
N ASP A 83 -8.29 -3.03 -10.18
CA ASP A 83 -8.98 -4.23 -10.67
C ASP A 83 -8.46 -4.66 -12.05
N TRP A 84 -8.12 -3.72 -12.92
CA TRP A 84 -7.52 -4.01 -14.21
C TRP A 84 -6.11 -4.61 -14.08
N ALA A 85 -5.26 -4.05 -13.21
CA ALA A 85 -3.91 -4.56 -12.96
C ALA A 85 -3.95 -5.97 -12.35
N VAL A 86 -4.85 -6.19 -11.38
CA VAL A 86 -5.08 -7.50 -10.76
C VAL A 86 -5.50 -8.54 -11.80
N LYS A 87 -6.43 -8.21 -12.70
CA LYS A 87 -6.85 -9.11 -13.79
C LYS A 87 -5.73 -9.45 -14.76
N ARG A 88 -4.72 -8.58 -14.91
CA ARG A 88 -3.55 -8.81 -15.76
C ARG A 88 -2.37 -9.46 -15.05
N GLY A 89 -2.50 -9.78 -13.75
CA GLY A 89 -1.39 -10.31 -12.97
C GLY A 89 -0.25 -9.30 -12.79
N GLN A 90 -0.53 -8.00 -12.91
CA GLN A 90 0.49 -6.96 -12.83
C GLN A 90 0.79 -6.57 -11.38
N MET A 91 2.06 -6.28 -11.13
CA MET A 91 2.50 -5.59 -9.93
C MET A 91 2.23 -4.09 -10.08
N MET A 92 1.79 -3.45 -9.01
CA MET A 92 1.51 -2.01 -8.99
C MET A 92 1.71 -1.43 -7.59
N VAL A 93 1.83 -0.11 -7.48
CA VAL A 93 1.85 0.62 -6.20
C VAL A 93 0.54 1.39 -6.04
N TRP A 94 -0.08 1.27 -4.87
CA TRP A 94 -1.32 1.96 -4.59
C TRP A 94 -1.11 3.39 -4.09
N ALA A 95 -1.74 4.36 -4.76
CA ALA A 95 -1.92 5.73 -4.31
C ALA A 95 -3.29 5.87 -3.60
N PRO A 96 -3.34 6.06 -2.27
CA PRO A 96 -4.56 5.81 -1.52
C PRO A 96 -5.63 6.89 -1.57
N SER A 97 -5.32 8.14 -1.90
CA SER A 97 -6.21 9.27 -1.60
C SER A 97 -7.57 9.13 -2.27
N LYS A 98 -7.59 8.81 -3.56
CA LYS A 98 -8.82 8.72 -4.34
C LYS A 98 -9.74 7.61 -3.79
N LEU A 99 -9.22 6.39 -3.68
CA LEU A 99 -10.02 5.26 -3.23
C LEU A 99 -10.50 5.41 -1.78
N VAL A 100 -9.66 5.93 -0.88
CA VAL A 100 -10.02 6.13 0.54
C VAL A 100 -11.05 7.24 0.73
N LEU A 101 -10.97 8.31 -0.06
CA LEU A 101 -11.88 9.45 0.07
C LEU A 101 -13.23 9.21 -0.63
N ASP A 102 -13.26 8.37 -1.67
CA ASP A 102 -14.48 7.99 -2.38
C ASP A 102 -15.25 6.85 -1.68
N ALA A 103 -14.63 6.14 -0.73
CA ALA A 103 -15.23 5.00 -0.06
C ALA A 103 -16.38 5.38 0.87
N VAL A 104 -17.54 4.73 0.69
CA VAL A 104 -18.68 4.83 1.61
C VAL A 104 -18.34 4.19 2.97
N ASP A 105 -17.70 3.01 2.93
CA ASP A 105 -17.19 2.29 4.10
C ASP A 105 -15.64 2.27 4.05
N GLY A 106 -15.06 3.44 4.31
CA GLY A 106 -13.62 3.64 4.28
C GLY A 106 -12.90 3.15 5.54
N PRO A 107 -11.56 3.14 5.54
CA PRO A 107 -10.79 2.70 6.69
C PRO A 107 -11.00 3.63 7.89
N HIS A 108 -11.27 3.03 9.05
CA HIS A 108 -11.43 3.75 10.33
C HIS A 108 -10.10 4.30 10.86
N SER A 109 -9.03 3.52 10.70
CA SER A 109 -7.67 3.92 11.10
C SER A 109 -7.02 4.79 10.03
N ARG A 110 -6.11 5.65 10.47
CA ARG A 110 -5.26 6.49 9.61
C ARG A 110 -3.85 5.91 9.44
N GLU A 111 -3.52 4.86 10.19
CA GLU A 111 -2.21 4.23 10.13
C GLU A 111 -2.01 3.55 8.77
N PRO A 112 -0.88 3.77 8.08
CA PRO A 112 -0.65 3.22 6.75
C PRO A 112 -0.83 1.71 6.63
N VAL A 113 -0.35 0.93 7.62
CA VAL A 113 -0.54 -0.53 7.64
C VAL A 113 -2.01 -0.93 7.77
N ALA A 114 -2.83 -0.11 8.45
CA ALA A 114 -4.27 -0.35 8.55
C ALA A 114 -5.00 0.00 7.25
N LEU A 115 -4.50 1.00 6.49
CA LEU A 115 -4.99 1.26 5.13
C LEU A 115 -4.67 0.08 4.19
N ALA A 116 -3.47 -0.50 4.32
CA ALA A 116 -3.08 -1.69 3.58
C ALA A 116 -3.97 -2.89 3.91
N LEU A 117 -4.28 -3.11 5.19
CA LEU A 117 -5.23 -4.13 5.60
C LEU A 117 -6.63 -3.87 5.04
N TRP A 118 -7.14 -2.64 5.15
CA TRP A 118 -8.45 -2.29 4.59
C TRP A 118 -8.51 -2.55 3.08
N LEU A 119 -7.44 -2.20 2.34
CA LEU A 119 -7.36 -2.52 0.92
C LEU A 119 -7.35 -4.03 0.68
N ALA A 120 -6.57 -4.78 1.47
CA ALA A 120 -6.52 -6.23 1.38
C ALA A 120 -7.90 -6.87 1.58
N GLU A 121 -8.68 -6.40 2.55
CA GLU A 121 -10.06 -6.86 2.74
C GLU A 121 -10.97 -6.43 1.58
N THR A 122 -10.86 -5.19 1.11
CA THR A 122 -11.68 -4.63 0.01
C THR A 122 -11.41 -5.33 -1.34
N MET A 123 -10.21 -5.86 -1.51
CA MET A 123 -9.79 -6.61 -2.70
C MET A 123 -9.96 -8.13 -2.53
N ALA A 124 -10.45 -8.58 -1.36
CA ALA A 124 -10.47 -9.98 -0.96
C ALA A 124 -9.10 -10.64 -1.22
N ALA A 125 -8.02 -9.99 -0.79
CA ALA A 125 -6.66 -10.43 -1.03
C ALA A 125 -6.40 -11.83 -0.47
N GLU A 126 -5.51 -12.57 -1.11
CA GLU A 126 -5.04 -13.86 -0.60
C GLU A 126 -4.36 -13.67 0.77
N ARG A 127 -3.59 -12.58 0.88
CA ARG A 127 -2.82 -12.25 2.07
C ARG A 127 -2.38 -10.79 2.09
N LEU A 128 -2.17 -10.26 3.30
CA LEU A 128 -1.34 -9.09 3.57
C LEU A 128 0.05 -9.53 4.05
N ILE A 129 1.10 -9.14 3.34
CA ILE A 129 2.50 -9.39 3.70
C ILE A 129 3.11 -8.08 4.18
N VAL A 130 3.65 -8.04 5.40
CA VAL A 130 4.22 -6.84 5.99
C VAL A 130 5.75 -6.96 6.06
N HIS A 131 6.44 -6.12 5.29
CA HIS A 131 7.88 -5.91 5.39
C HIS A 131 8.14 -4.66 6.22
N GLY A 132 8.93 -4.83 7.29
CA GLY A 132 9.29 -3.73 8.18
C GLY A 132 9.00 -3.99 9.65
N THR A 133 9.27 -2.98 10.47
CA THR A 133 9.11 -3.07 11.94
C THR A 133 7.74 -2.65 12.44
N VAL A 134 6.75 -2.52 11.57
CA VAL A 134 5.41 -2.07 11.94
C VAL A 134 4.62 -3.19 12.64
N ALA A 135 3.80 -2.81 13.63
CA ALA A 135 2.90 -3.74 14.30
C ALA A 135 1.82 -4.25 13.34
N LEU A 136 1.50 -5.54 13.43
CA LEU A 136 0.42 -6.12 12.64
C LEU A 136 -0.94 -5.65 13.19
N PRO A 137 -1.89 -5.26 12.33
CA PRO A 137 -3.24 -4.93 12.76
C PRO A 137 -3.94 -6.16 13.37
N ALA A 138 -4.64 -5.95 14.49
CA ALA A 138 -5.41 -7.00 15.16
C ALA A 138 -6.79 -7.18 14.50
N GLY A 139 -7.23 -8.43 14.35
CA GLY A 139 -8.53 -8.76 13.74
C GLY A 139 -8.53 -8.50 12.25
N SER A 140 -8.37 -9.55 11.45
CA SER A 140 -8.33 -9.45 9.99
C SER A 140 -9.16 -10.56 9.36
N ARG A 141 -9.91 -10.24 8.31
CA ARG A 141 -10.61 -11.23 7.46
C ARG A 141 -9.68 -11.88 6.43
N VAL A 142 -8.49 -11.32 6.24
CA VAL A 142 -7.42 -11.83 5.37
C VAL A 142 -6.25 -12.34 6.20
N GLN A 143 -5.52 -13.32 5.68
CA GLN A 143 -4.31 -13.79 6.37
C GLN A 143 -3.26 -12.67 6.39
N VAL A 144 -2.60 -12.47 7.52
CA VAL A 144 -1.54 -11.46 7.69
C VAL A 144 -0.25 -12.17 8.05
N GLU A 145 0.82 -11.92 7.31
CA GLU A 145 2.16 -12.45 7.59
C GLU A 145 3.18 -11.32 7.73
N LYS A 146 4.14 -11.50 8.63
CA LYS A 146 5.34 -10.67 8.70
C LYS A 146 6.47 -11.37 7.96
N ALA A 147 7.15 -10.64 7.09
CA ALA A 147 8.25 -11.16 6.27
C ALA A 147 9.60 -11.13 6.98
#